data_AF-A0A9P6DM01-F1
#
_entry.id   AF-A0A9P6DM01-F1
#
_cell.length_a   1.000
_cell.length_b   1.000
_cell.length_c   1.000
_cell.angle_alpha   90.00
_cell.angle_beta   90.00
_cell.angle_gamma   90.00
#
_symmetry.space_group_name_H-M   'P 1'
#
loop_
_entity.id
_entity.type
_entity.pdbx_description
1 polymer ?
#
loop_
_entity_poly.entity_id
_entity_poly.type
_entity_poly.pdbx_seq_one_letter_code
_entity_poly.pdbx_strand_id
1 'polypeptide(L)'
;MTIGSCSRNGKQKPKQERKGYGTELVIPVVGATFRNSDDEGDDFLKRKAFKAFEQRDLVALAFAGDNEFTFSEDRDNEKWRPDAPTTVDMTLPGWGSWVVAVLKRVNQNPILIKKVPGVAPAARADAGSRVIISERKDKKASRYMVKDLPHPYTTKAQFESSLEMPIGSEWNTRMGFQKSTLPKVIKKMGTVIDPIEKLF
;
A
#
# COMPACT_ATOMS: atom_id res chain seq x y z
N MET A 1 -41.96 13.56 9.38
CA MET A 1 -41.82 13.67 7.91
C MET A 1 -40.70 12.73 7.49
N THR A 2 -41.05 11.57 6.96
CA THR A 2 -40.13 10.48 6.62
C THR A 2 -39.99 10.45 5.11
N ILE A 3 -38.77 10.56 4.58
CA ILE A 3 -38.52 10.54 3.13
C ILE A 3 -37.99 9.15 2.77
N GLY A 4 -38.84 8.36 2.11
CA GLY A 4 -38.51 7.01 1.64
C GLY A 4 -37.69 7.07 0.33
N SER A 5 -36.59 6.32 0.31
CA SER A 5 -35.76 6.12 -0.89
C SER A 5 -36.18 4.82 -1.59
N CYS A 6 -36.64 4.96 -2.83
CA CYS A 6 -37.11 3.89 -3.70
C CYS A 6 -35.92 3.22 -4.41
N SER A 7 -35.67 1.96 -4.09
CA SER A 7 -34.66 1.10 -4.73
C SER A 7 -35.17 0.55 -6.07
N ARG A 8 -34.41 0.75 -7.15
CA ARG A 8 -34.66 0.12 -8.46
C ARG A 8 -33.54 -0.87 -8.78
N ASN A 9 -33.86 -2.15 -8.66
CA ASN A 9 -33.02 -3.27 -9.12
C ASN A 9 -33.19 -3.47 -10.63
N GLY A 10 -32.16 -3.19 -11.41
CA GLY A 10 -32.06 -3.55 -12.83
C GLY A 10 -31.34 -4.89 -13.01
N LYS A 11 -32.08 -5.94 -13.37
CA LYS A 11 -31.54 -7.26 -13.75
C LYS A 11 -30.92 -7.18 -15.15
N GLN A 12 -29.63 -7.44 -15.30
CA GLN A 12 -28.99 -7.64 -16.61
C GLN A 12 -28.95 -9.13 -16.96
N LYS A 13 -29.44 -9.48 -18.15
CA LYS A 13 -29.42 -10.84 -18.73
C LYS A 13 -28.08 -11.09 -19.45
N PRO A 14 -27.56 -12.33 -19.49
CA PRO A 14 -26.30 -12.65 -20.15
C PRO A 14 -26.44 -12.64 -21.68
N LYS A 15 -25.45 -12.03 -22.35
CA LYS A 15 -25.37 -11.92 -23.81
C LYS A 15 -24.59 -13.11 -24.37
N GLN A 16 -25.15 -13.77 -25.38
CA GLN A 16 -24.59 -14.96 -26.03
C GLN A 16 -23.25 -14.68 -26.72
N GLU A 17 -22.31 -15.59 -26.48
CA GLU A 17 -20.99 -15.68 -27.09
C GLU A 17 -21.09 -16.19 -28.53
N ARG A 18 -20.58 -15.43 -29.51
CA ARG A 18 -20.48 -15.86 -30.91
C ARG A 18 -19.07 -16.38 -31.16
N LYS A 19 -18.98 -17.64 -31.59
CA LYS A 19 -17.77 -18.33 -32.03
C LYS A 19 -17.17 -17.61 -33.25
N GLY A 20 -15.95 -17.08 -33.10
CA GLY A 20 -15.14 -16.56 -34.20
C GLY A 20 -14.36 -17.68 -34.86
N TYR A 21 -14.59 -17.89 -36.15
CA TYR A 21 -13.78 -18.75 -37.01
C TYR A 21 -12.45 -18.05 -37.31
N GLY A 22 -11.35 -18.82 -37.27
CA GLY A 22 -10.02 -18.34 -37.57
C GLY A 22 -9.92 -17.80 -38.99
N THR A 23 -9.27 -16.65 -39.12
CA THR A 23 -8.83 -16.10 -40.39
C THR A 23 -7.32 -15.90 -40.29
N GLU A 24 -6.59 -16.66 -41.11
CA GLU A 24 -5.16 -16.49 -41.38
C GLU A 24 -4.80 -15.03 -41.65
N LEU A 25 -3.73 -14.56 -41.02
CA LEU A 25 -3.13 -13.27 -41.31
C LEU A 25 -2.30 -13.37 -42.59
N VAL A 26 -2.90 -12.96 -43.71
CA VAL A 26 -2.15 -12.65 -44.94
C VAL A 26 -1.52 -11.28 -44.76
N ILE A 27 -0.19 -11.22 -44.77
CA ILE A 27 0.58 -9.97 -44.75
C ILE A 27 0.51 -9.36 -46.17
N PRO A 28 -0.08 -8.17 -46.39
CA PRO A 28 0.09 -7.48 -47.66
C PRO A 28 1.46 -6.80 -47.68
N VAL A 29 2.36 -7.28 -48.54
CA VAL A 29 3.52 -6.52 -49.01
C VAL A 29 3.00 -5.35 -49.84
N VAL A 30 2.91 -4.17 -49.23
CA VAL A 30 2.59 -2.94 -49.97
C VAL A 30 3.90 -2.31 -50.41
N GLY A 31 4.19 -2.44 -51.70
CA GLY A 31 5.27 -1.73 -52.37
C GLY A 31 5.07 -0.22 -52.27
N ALA A 32 6.10 0.46 -51.78
CA ALA A 32 6.15 1.91 -51.73
C ALA A 32 6.23 2.47 -53.16
N THR A 33 5.14 3.09 -53.64
CA THR A 33 5.22 4.08 -54.71
C THR A 33 5.25 5.46 -54.06
N PHE A 34 6.40 6.12 -54.19
CA PHE A 34 6.59 7.50 -53.78
C PHE A 34 5.82 8.39 -54.77
N ARG A 35 4.73 9.00 -54.33
CA ARG A 35 3.99 9.99 -55.11
C ARG A 35 4.07 11.33 -54.39
N ASN A 36 5.05 12.13 -54.82
CA ASN A 36 5.09 13.55 -54.50
C ASN A 36 4.06 14.26 -55.37
N SER A 37 3.14 14.98 -54.74
CA SER A 37 2.30 15.98 -55.40
C SER A 37 2.16 17.12 -54.40
N ASP A 38 2.87 18.20 -54.70
CA ASP A 38 2.83 19.47 -54.00
C ASP A 38 1.51 20.17 -54.35
N ASP A 39 0.66 20.42 -53.35
CA ASP A 39 -0.46 21.36 -53.47
C ASP A 39 -0.78 21.98 -52.08
N GLU A 40 -0.60 23.30 -52.04
CA GLU A 40 -1.13 24.40 -51.21
C GLU A 40 -1.55 24.22 -49.72
N GLY A 41 -1.03 25.14 -48.87
CA GLY A 41 -1.87 25.92 -47.95
C GLY A 41 -2.20 25.43 -46.54
N ASP A 42 -2.96 24.35 -46.38
CA ASP A 42 -3.73 24.05 -45.16
C ASP A 42 -3.44 22.67 -44.53
N ASP A 43 -2.62 21.86 -45.19
CA ASP A 43 -2.29 20.49 -44.79
C ASP A 43 -1.11 20.34 -43.82
N PHE A 44 -0.42 21.42 -43.45
CA PHE A 44 0.75 21.32 -42.55
C PHE A 44 0.36 20.88 -41.13
N LEU A 45 -0.76 21.37 -40.59
CA LEU A 45 -1.25 20.99 -39.26
C LEU A 45 -1.79 19.56 -39.23
N LYS A 46 -2.45 19.12 -40.31
CA LYS A 46 -2.92 17.73 -40.48
C LYS A 46 -1.74 16.77 -40.60
N ARG A 47 -0.77 17.05 -41.48
CA ARG A 47 0.46 16.23 -41.62
C ARG A 47 1.27 16.17 -40.32
N LYS A 48 1.33 17.25 -39.54
CA LYS A 48 1.98 17.26 -38.22
C LYS A 48 1.19 16.47 -37.18
N ALA A 49 -0.15 16.51 -37.22
CA ALA A 49 -1.00 15.68 -36.39
C ALA A 49 -0.84 14.18 -36.74
N PHE A 50 -0.92 13.81 -38.03
CA PHE A 50 -0.69 12.44 -38.51
C PHE A 50 0.72 11.94 -38.16
N LYS A 51 1.75 12.76 -38.37
CA LYS A 51 3.13 12.43 -37.96
C LYS A 51 3.28 12.33 -36.45
N ALA A 52 2.50 13.09 -35.67
CA ALA A 52 2.47 12.96 -34.21
C ALA A 52 1.67 11.74 -33.75
N PHE A 53 0.73 11.21 -34.53
CA PHE A 53 0.07 9.93 -34.27
C PHE A 53 1.02 8.77 -34.63
N GLU A 54 1.66 8.81 -35.80
CA GLU A 54 2.69 7.84 -36.21
C GLU A 54 3.87 7.82 -35.23
N GLN A 55 4.35 8.98 -34.78
CA GLN A 55 5.42 9.06 -33.79
C GLN A 55 4.98 8.49 -32.44
N ARG A 56 3.73 8.70 -32.01
CA ARG A 56 3.20 8.09 -30.79
C ARG A 56 3.11 6.58 -30.91
N ASP A 57 2.71 6.06 -32.07
CA ASP A 57 2.64 4.62 -32.32
C ASP A 57 4.04 3.98 -32.40
N LEU A 58 5.02 4.66 -33.00
CA LEU A 58 6.42 4.24 -33.02
C LEU A 58 7.06 4.26 -31.62
N VAL A 59 6.75 5.28 -30.80
CA VAL A 59 7.17 5.35 -29.40
C VAL A 59 6.49 4.24 -28.60
N ALA A 60 5.19 4.02 -28.77
CA ALA A 60 4.48 2.94 -28.10
C ALA A 60 5.05 1.56 -28.46
N LEU A 61 5.47 1.35 -29.71
CA LEU A 61 6.11 0.11 -30.17
C LEU A 61 7.56 -0.04 -29.67
N ALA A 62 8.34 1.04 -29.68
CA ALA A 62 9.71 1.04 -29.17
C ALA A 62 9.79 0.83 -27.65
N PHE A 63 8.79 1.33 -26.90
CA PHE A 63 8.68 1.19 -25.45
C PHE A 63 7.67 0.10 -25.02
N ALA A 64 7.11 -0.70 -25.96
CA ALA A 64 6.14 -1.76 -25.64
C ALA A 64 6.69 -2.82 -24.66
N GLY A 65 8.01 -3.02 -24.64
CA GLY A 65 8.72 -3.87 -23.69
C GLY A 65 9.23 -3.17 -22.43
N ASP A 66 9.15 -1.84 -22.39
CA ASP A 66 9.59 -0.97 -21.28
C ASP A 66 8.37 -0.37 -20.55
N ASN A 67 7.22 -1.05 -20.65
CA ASN A 67 6.00 -0.70 -19.95
C ASN A 67 6.15 -1.06 -18.47
N GLU A 68 6.82 -0.17 -17.71
CA GLU A 68 7.03 -0.28 -16.26
C GLU A 68 5.77 -0.68 -15.50
N PHE A 69 4.58 -0.30 -15.97
CA PHE A 69 3.30 -0.58 -15.32
C PHE A 69 3.01 -2.08 -15.17
N THR A 70 3.22 -2.88 -16.23
CA THR A 70 2.93 -4.33 -16.17
C THR A 70 3.93 -5.09 -15.31
N PHE A 71 5.22 -4.76 -15.42
CA PHE A 71 6.26 -5.32 -14.55
C PHE A 71 6.08 -4.88 -13.09
N SER A 72 5.61 -3.65 -12.86
CA SER A 72 5.29 -3.15 -11.51
C SER A 72 4.13 -3.93 -10.93
N GLU A 73 3.01 -4.09 -11.63
CA GLU A 73 1.84 -4.85 -11.15
C GLU A 73 2.20 -6.30 -10.74
N ASP A 74 3.03 -6.98 -11.52
CA ASP A 74 3.52 -8.33 -11.18
C ASP A 74 4.46 -8.33 -9.97
N ARG A 75 5.40 -7.37 -9.89
CA ARG A 75 6.26 -7.20 -8.72
C ARG A 75 5.50 -6.80 -7.47
N ASP A 76 4.44 -6.04 -7.63
CA ASP A 76 3.60 -5.51 -6.57
C ASP A 76 2.76 -6.64 -5.98
N ASN A 77 2.16 -7.46 -6.85
CA ASN A 77 1.51 -8.71 -6.46
C ASN A 77 2.46 -9.64 -5.69
N GLU A 78 3.70 -9.83 -6.15
CA GLU A 78 4.68 -10.66 -5.45
C GLU A 78 5.05 -10.11 -4.06
N LYS A 79 5.16 -8.78 -3.93
CA LYS A 79 5.40 -8.13 -2.63
C LYS A 79 4.19 -8.19 -1.70
N TRP A 80 2.96 -8.26 -2.22
CA TRP A 80 1.74 -8.35 -1.42
C TRP A 80 1.46 -9.74 -0.86
N ARG A 81 1.88 -10.79 -1.58
CA ARG A 81 1.70 -12.20 -1.18
C ARG A 81 2.03 -12.51 0.29
N PRO A 82 3.17 -12.08 0.86
CA PRO A 82 3.49 -12.36 2.26
C PRO A 82 2.61 -11.62 3.27
N ASP A 83 2.02 -10.49 2.88
CA ASP A 83 1.21 -9.64 3.77
C ASP A 83 -0.30 -9.99 3.69
N ALA A 84 -0.71 -10.73 2.65
CA ALA A 84 -2.09 -11.11 2.40
C ALA A 84 -2.62 -12.14 3.42
N PRO A 85 -3.92 -12.08 3.78
CA PRO A 85 -4.53 -13.03 4.70
C PRO A 85 -4.48 -14.44 4.12
N THR A 86 -3.68 -15.30 4.76
CA THR A 86 -3.46 -16.67 4.28
C THR A 86 -4.15 -17.65 5.22
N THR A 87 -4.94 -18.56 4.65
CA THR A 87 -5.48 -19.72 5.37
C THR A 87 -4.54 -20.90 5.15
N VAL A 88 -3.75 -21.22 6.17
CA VAL A 88 -2.85 -22.38 6.13
C VAL A 88 -3.61 -23.58 6.68
N ASP A 89 -3.84 -24.58 5.84
CA ASP A 89 -4.41 -25.86 6.25
C ASP A 89 -3.29 -26.79 6.74
N MET A 90 -3.39 -27.23 7.99
CA MET A 90 -2.42 -28.13 8.62
C MET A 90 -2.87 -29.59 8.55
N THR A 91 -3.90 -29.93 7.77
CA THR A 91 -4.33 -31.33 7.59
C THR A 91 -3.25 -32.13 6.87
N LEU A 92 -2.70 -33.14 7.56
CA LEU A 92 -1.86 -34.14 6.90
C LEU A 92 -2.75 -35.05 6.05
N PRO A 93 -2.46 -35.24 4.75
CA PRO A 93 -3.15 -36.24 3.95
C PRO A 93 -2.84 -37.63 4.51
N GLY A 94 -3.87 -38.38 4.89
CA GLY A 94 -3.70 -39.75 5.38
C GLY A 94 -3.19 -40.69 4.28
N TRP A 95 -2.69 -41.86 4.68
CA TRP A 95 -2.18 -42.92 3.78
C TRP A 95 -3.15 -43.29 2.64
N GLY A 96 -4.47 -43.21 2.88
CA GLY A 96 -5.50 -43.48 1.88
C GLY A 96 -5.76 -42.37 0.85
N SER A 97 -5.13 -41.19 0.99
CA SER A 97 -5.36 -40.04 0.08
C SER A 97 -4.75 -40.22 -1.32
N TRP A 98 -3.81 -41.15 -1.49
CA TRP A 98 -3.16 -41.41 -2.78
C TRP A 98 -3.88 -42.43 -3.65
N VAL A 99 -4.80 -43.22 -3.08
CA VAL A 99 -5.32 -44.42 -3.75
C VAL A 99 -6.55 -44.16 -4.62
N VAL A 100 -7.30 -43.06 -4.47
CA VAL A 100 -8.49 -42.84 -5.32
C VAL A 100 -8.84 -41.37 -5.52
N ALA A 101 -8.86 -40.93 -6.78
CA ALA A 101 -9.34 -39.61 -7.20
C ALA A 101 -10.88 -39.41 -7.06
N VAL A 102 -11.61 -40.44 -6.61
CA VAL A 102 -13.10 -40.52 -6.66
C VAL A 102 -13.74 -40.63 -5.28
N LEU A 103 -12.98 -40.67 -4.18
CA LEU A 103 -13.60 -40.63 -2.84
C LEU A 103 -14.00 -39.20 -2.45
N LYS A 104 -15.20 -39.06 -1.86
CA LYS A 104 -15.76 -37.81 -1.35
C LYS A 104 -14.71 -37.08 -0.51
N ARG A 105 -14.54 -35.76 -0.75
CA ARG A 105 -13.70 -34.89 0.08
C ARG A 105 -14.13 -35.08 1.54
N VAL A 106 -13.21 -35.55 2.38
CA VAL A 106 -13.43 -35.60 3.82
C VAL A 106 -13.66 -34.17 4.30
N ASN A 107 -14.67 -33.97 5.14
CA ASN A 107 -14.94 -32.65 5.72
C ASN A 107 -13.68 -32.19 6.46
N GLN A 108 -13.04 -31.14 5.95
CA GLN A 108 -11.86 -30.55 6.57
C GLN A 108 -12.22 -30.06 7.97
N ASN A 109 -11.51 -30.53 9.00
CA ASN A 109 -11.80 -30.10 10.37
C ASN A 109 -11.40 -28.62 10.50
N PRO A 110 -12.33 -27.71 10.88
CA PRO A 110 -12.05 -26.28 10.93
C PRO A 110 -10.97 -25.90 11.95
N ILE A 111 -10.70 -26.79 12.92
CA ILE A 111 -9.65 -26.65 13.93
C ILE A 111 -8.24 -26.71 13.31
N LEU A 112 -8.08 -27.45 12.21
CA LEU A 112 -6.80 -27.64 11.52
C LEU A 112 -6.46 -26.50 10.57
N ILE A 113 -7.46 -25.69 10.19
CA ILE A 113 -7.32 -24.55 9.29
C ILE A 113 -6.95 -23.31 10.11
N LYS A 114 -5.67 -22.94 10.11
CA LYS A 114 -5.18 -21.74 10.80
C LYS A 114 -5.27 -20.54 9.86
N LYS A 115 -6.07 -19.56 10.26
CA LYS A 115 -6.16 -18.26 9.56
C LYS A 115 -5.06 -17.35 10.10
N VAL A 116 -4.06 -17.05 9.29
CA VAL A 116 -3.06 -16.04 9.62
C VAL A 116 -3.69 -14.67 9.36
N PRO A 117 -3.82 -13.80 10.37
CA PRO A 117 -4.33 -12.45 10.14
C PRO A 117 -3.35 -11.71 9.23
N GLY A 118 -3.80 -11.37 8.03
CA GLY A 118 -3.12 -10.51 7.08
C GLY A 118 -4.05 -9.38 6.65
N VAL A 119 -3.53 -8.42 5.90
CA VAL A 119 -4.31 -7.25 5.46
C VAL A 119 -4.79 -7.49 4.04
N ALA A 120 -6.10 -7.38 3.83
CA ALA A 120 -6.69 -7.52 2.50
C ALA A 120 -6.18 -6.38 1.61
N PRO A 121 -5.83 -6.63 0.33
CA PRO A 121 -5.29 -5.59 -0.56
C PRO A 121 -6.11 -4.30 -0.62
N ALA A 122 -7.44 -4.42 -0.53
CA ALA A 122 -8.36 -3.28 -0.55
C ALA A 122 -8.47 -2.50 0.78
N ALA A 123 -8.07 -3.10 1.90
CA ALA A 123 -8.12 -2.48 3.22
C ALA A 123 -6.79 -1.80 3.62
N ARG A 124 -5.76 -1.91 2.78
CA ARG A 124 -4.45 -1.31 3.03
C ARG A 124 -4.52 0.20 2.87
N ALA A 125 -3.67 0.91 3.61
CA ALA A 125 -3.61 2.37 3.53
C ALA A 125 -2.95 2.85 2.23
N ASP A 126 -2.15 2.00 1.57
CA ASP A 126 -1.45 2.29 0.32
C ASP A 126 -2.27 1.95 -0.94
N ALA A 127 -3.53 1.52 -0.79
CA ALA A 127 -4.41 1.17 -1.90
C ALA A 127 -4.60 2.34 -2.87
N GLY A 128 -4.15 2.17 -4.11
CA GLY A 128 -4.22 3.20 -5.16
C GLY A 128 -3.07 4.21 -5.17
N SER A 129 -2.08 4.05 -4.28
CA SER A 129 -0.83 4.81 -4.33
C SER A 129 0.23 4.08 -5.15
N ARG A 130 1.19 4.81 -5.72
CA ARG A 130 2.33 4.24 -6.48
C ARG A 130 3.40 3.63 -5.55
N VAL A 131 3.22 3.73 -4.24
CA VAL A 131 4.18 3.28 -3.22
C VAL A 131 3.59 2.10 -2.49
N ILE A 132 4.40 1.06 -2.30
CA ILE A 132 4.00 -0.11 -1.50
C ILE A 132 4.66 -0.01 -0.14
N ILE A 133 3.85 0.02 0.90
CA ILE A 133 4.29 0.11 2.29
C ILE A 133 4.04 -1.23 2.95
N SER A 134 5.08 -1.85 3.51
CA SER A 134 4.87 -3.09 4.28
C SER A 134 4.20 -2.76 5.62
N GLU A 135 3.03 -3.34 5.88
CA GLU A 135 2.30 -3.15 7.15
C GLU A 135 2.76 -4.14 8.25
N ARG A 136 3.87 -4.85 8.01
CA ARG A 136 4.46 -5.79 8.97
C ARG A 136 5.03 -5.05 10.18
N LYS A 137 4.68 -5.52 11.38
CA LYS A 137 5.21 -4.98 12.64
C LYS A 137 6.63 -5.49 12.92
N ASP A 138 7.56 -4.56 13.12
CA ASP A 138 8.93 -4.88 13.51
C ASP A 138 9.06 -5.31 14.98
N LYS A 139 9.34 -6.60 15.19
CA LYS A 139 9.51 -7.20 16.52
C LYS A 139 10.73 -6.67 17.29
N LYS A 140 11.76 -6.21 16.57
CA LYS A 140 12.98 -5.66 17.18
C LYS A 140 12.75 -4.23 17.69
N ALA A 141 12.06 -3.42 16.87
CA ALA A 141 11.73 -2.04 17.18
C ALA A 141 10.67 -1.93 18.28
N SER A 142 9.73 -2.88 18.34
CA SER A 142 8.68 -2.90 19.37
C SER A 142 9.20 -2.95 20.82
N ARG A 143 10.47 -3.30 21.03
CA ARG A 143 11.11 -3.28 22.37
C ARG A 143 11.38 -1.86 22.87
N TYR A 144 11.59 -0.92 21.96
CA TYR A 144 11.86 0.49 22.27
C TYR A 144 10.58 1.34 22.27
N MET A 145 9.44 0.74 21.89
CA MET A 145 8.14 1.39 21.98
C MET A 145 7.58 1.24 23.40
N VAL A 146 6.96 2.30 23.89
CA VAL A 146 6.20 2.27 25.14
C VAL A 146 4.97 1.40 24.97
N LYS A 147 4.76 0.44 25.89
CA LYS A 147 3.62 -0.49 25.84
C LYS A 147 2.30 0.20 26.21
N ASP A 148 2.30 0.88 27.34
CA ASP A 148 1.13 1.53 27.94
C ASP A 148 1.46 2.98 28.29
N LEU A 149 0.45 3.84 28.23
CA LEU A 149 0.62 5.26 28.52
C LEU A 149 1.01 5.47 30.00
N PRO A 150 2.12 6.18 30.30
CA PRO A 150 2.50 6.43 31.69
C PRO A 150 1.60 7.48 32.34
N HIS A 151 1.30 7.31 33.63
CA HIS A 151 0.71 8.36 34.46
C HIS A 151 1.69 9.54 34.53
N PRO A 152 1.31 10.83 34.34
CA PRO A 152 -0.01 11.45 34.45
C PRO A 152 -0.74 11.72 33.11
N TYR A 153 -0.27 11.18 31.99
CA TYR A 153 -0.83 11.50 30.68
C TYR A 153 -2.17 10.79 30.45
N THR A 154 -3.09 11.46 29.76
CA THR A 154 -4.41 10.89 29.40
C THR A 154 -4.47 10.42 27.95
N THR A 155 -3.68 11.05 27.08
CA THR A 155 -3.70 10.81 25.62
C THR A 155 -2.30 10.49 25.12
N LYS A 156 -2.19 9.55 24.16
CA LYS A 156 -0.93 9.21 23.49
C LYS A 156 -0.23 10.43 22.89
N ALA A 157 -0.98 11.26 22.17
CA ALA A 157 -0.46 12.49 21.55
C ALA A 157 0.17 13.45 22.58
N GLN A 158 -0.38 13.53 23.80
CA GLN A 158 0.17 14.36 24.87
C GLN A 158 1.53 13.85 25.34
N PHE A 159 1.66 12.53 25.48
CA PHE A 159 2.91 11.89 25.87
C PHE A 159 3.98 12.06 24.80
N GLU A 160 3.65 11.78 23.54
CA GLU A 160 4.58 11.95 22.42
C GLU A 160 5.03 13.40 22.28
N SER A 161 4.10 14.36 22.37
CA SER A 161 4.43 15.79 22.33
C SER A 161 5.36 16.22 23.46
N SER A 162 5.23 15.63 24.65
CA SER A 162 6.14 15.92 25.76
C SER A 162 7.58 15.43 25.55
N LEU A 163 7.79 14.46 24.64
CA LEU A 163 9.09 13.87 24.32
C LEU A 163 9.67 14.35 22.97
N GLU A 164 8.94 15.16 22.20
CA GLU A 164 9.36 15.66 20.88
C GLU A 164 10.68 16.43 20.92
N MET A 165 10.96 17.13 22.03
CA MET A 165 12.18 17.92 22.18
C MET A 165 13.31 17.12 22.84
N PRO A 166 14.48 16.99 22.19
CA PRO A 166 15.64 16.34 22.76
C PRO A 166 16.22 17.21 23.89
N ILE A 167 16.70 16.59 24.96
CA ILE A 167 17.27 17.30 26.12
C ILE A 167 18.79 17.45 26.08
N GLY A 168 19.48 16.88 25.08
CA GLY A 168 20.95 16.86 25.03
C GLY A 168 21.60 18.23 24.83
N SER A 169 22.88 18.36 25.20
CA SER A 169 23.68 19.57 25.00
C SER A 169 24.05 19.83 23.54
N GLU A 170 24.02 18.79 22.70
CA GLU A 170 24.35 18.86 21.28
C GLU A 170 23.21 19.48 20.47
N TRP A 171 21.98 19.35 20.96
CA TRP A 171 20.75 19.76 20.26
C TRP A 171 20.22 21.10 20.78
N ASN A 172 20.62 21.52 21.98
CA ASN A 172 20.15 22.73 22.65
C ASN A 172 21.30 23.70 22.92
N THR A 173 20.95 24.98 23.11
CA THR A 173 21.91 25.95 23.65
C THR A 173 22.29 25.59 25.09
N ARG A 174 23.50 25.97 25.52
CA ARG A 174 23.98 25.75 26.90
C ARG A 174 22.98 26.22 27.97
N MET A 175 22.38 27.39 27.76
CA MET A 175 21.40 27.96 28.69
C MET A 175 20.08 27.16 28.70
N GLY A 176 19.61 26.71 27.53
CA GLY A 176 18.43 25.85 27.43
C GLY A 176 18.64 24.51 28.14
N PHE A 177 19.79 23.87 27.88
CA PHE A 177 20.19 22.63 28.53
C PHE A 177 20.21 22.75 30.06
N GLN A 178 20.86 23.79 30.59
CA GLN A 178 20.94 24.02 32.03
C GLN A 178 19.56 24.26 32.66
N LYS A 179 18.66 24.96 31.97
CA LYS A 179 17.29 25.19 32.46
C LYS A 179 16.46 23.90 32.48
N SER A 180 16.55 23.08 31.43
CA SER A 180 15.76 21.85 31.30
C SER A 180 16.23 20.72 32.23
N THR A 181 17.52 20.69 32.58
CA THR A 181 18.10 19.66 33.47
C THR A 181 18.07 20.03 34.95
N LEU A 182 17.64 21.24 35.29
CA LEU A 182 17.58 21.69 36.67
C LEU A 182 16.51 20.91 37.46
N PRO A 183 16.86 20.25 38.57
CA PRO A 183 15.88 19.50 39.34
C PRO A 183 14.89 20.45 40.03
N LYS A 184 13.65 19.98 40.24
CA LYS A 184 12.60 20.77 40.89
C LYS A 184 12.95 21.21 42.31
N VAL A 185 13.72 20.40 43.04
CA VAL A 185 14.13 20.68 44.42
C VAL A 185 15.65 20.66 44.50
N ILE A 186 16.24 21.79 44.87
CA ILE A 186 17.67 21.95 45.10
C ILE A 186 17.87 22.24 46.58
N LYS A 187 18.75 21.48 47.23
CA LYS A 187 19.13 21.68 48.64
C LYS A 187 20.58 22.10 48.72
N LYS A 188 20.92 22.97 49.67
CA LYS A 188 22.31 23.30 49.97
C LYS A 188 22.86 22.29 50.97
N MET A 189 24.12 21.91 50.78
CA MET A 189 24.81 21.00 51.70
C MET A 189 25.19 21.75 52.97
N GLY A 190 25.07 21.09 54.13
CA GLY A 190 25.52 21.65 55.41
C GLY A 190 24.57 22.65 56.07
N THR A 191 23.35 22.83 55.55
CA THR A 191 22.33 23.70 56.16
C THR A 191 21.12 22.85 56.59
N VAL A 192 20.63 23.08 57.80
CA VAL A 192 19.38 22.48 58.30
C VAL A 192 18.21 23.04 57.48
N ILE A 193 17.22 22.19 57.17
CA ILE A 193 16.02 22.62 56.44
C ILE A 193 14.94 22.95 57.47
N ASP A 194 14.70 24.24 57.65
CA ASP A 194 13.66 24.70 58.54
C ASP A 194 12.27 24.45 57.93
N PRO A 195 11.24 24.20 58.76
CA PRO A 195 9.87 24.06 58.28
C PRO A 195 9.38 25.37 57.64
N ILE A 196 8.43 25.26 56.71
CA ILE A 196 7.85 26.42 56.06
C ILE A 196 6.98 27.17 57.07
N GLU A 197 7.36 28.40 57.40
CA GLU A 197 6.51 29.31 58.15
C GLU A 197 5.56 30.04 57.19
N LYS A 198 4.25 29.92 57.43
CA LYS A 198 3.26 30.68 56.68
C LYS A 198 3.20 32.08 57.27
N LEU A 199 3.74 33.06 56.54
CA LEU A 199 3.52 34.47 56.85
C LEU A 199 2.06 34.80 56.50
N PHE A 200 1.30 35.22 57.52
CA PHE A 200 -0.08 35.68 57.39
C PHE A 200 -0.15 37.07 56.78
#